data_AF-A0A7U7G9Y3-F1
#
_entry.id   AF-A0A7U7G9Y3-F1
#
_cell.length_a   1.000
_cell.length_b   1.000
_cell.length_c   1.000
_cell.angle_alpha   90.00
_cell.angle_beta   90.00
_cell.angle_gamma   90.00
#
_symmetry.space_group_name_H-M   'P 1'
#
loop_
_entity.id
_entity.type
_entity.pdbx_description
1 polymer ?
#
loop_
_entity_poly.entity_id
_entity_poly.type
_entity_poly.pdbx_seq_one_letter_code
_entity_poly.pdbx_strand_id
1 'polypeptide(L)'
;MAQETPRSRAADEAKPRLGKRGRALASLDGVLKKNLRRSANGRKTVSHATIADRAGFYDRMIRQLHELGYKITEVRHLKPKHIEALMRLWETQELSASTLQKRFSHLRLLCGWIGKQSMLRDGPSYLANPEAFQRTYEAQYDHSWTAAGVDPALKIAEIAAADPQVARVLRLQHAFGLRLQEASLLNPLRDRVEDTYLRVWAGTKGGRPRVVPIETDAQRAVLAEAEGYVALTKRSMIPPESDLKQWLQHCYYVLAHHGITRQDGLVSHGLRHQYANDVYEQQTGETSPVRGGGPVHRAADVEAKYDVSARLGHARPGITAAYYGHPETPPIPEVARRNPQSLRADYRVQQQGLAARVRANLTQRRNGSGPLSAATLDVRWRLLNQMVKILALAGQPLHTPDDLNAAHVEVLLRHWHASPTLQRHSAILSVRLLSQLCGWLDQPALALDVGQRWRALQSGADDAIAPPRPLSEAAIQERIARIRAQDARGALHLELVRVVGLSHRQAAMLQPGVSYQDGHLDVIWETPKNQVLRYPLTGERQRAVVQDALALLPDPQEPVCPVSLALSTWLGRVYELQRTVGRIGIPGEPTLAALKDPDAPTPTVLYREDWLLHRAGLDRAPKRGSRASDR
;
A
#
# COMPACT_ATOMS: atom_id res chain seq x y z
N MET A 1 -40.74 80.05 -27.02
CA MET A 1 -40.66 78.72 -26.40
C MET A 1 -40.65 77.67 -27.50
N ALA A 2 -39.47 77.12 -27.81
CA ALA A 2 -39.29 75.83 -28.47
C ALA A 2 -37.84 75.41 -28.17
N GLN A 3 -37.67 74.59 -27.13
CA GLN A 3 -36.37 74.04 -26.74
C GLN A 3 -36.17 72.73 -27.49
N GLU A 4 -35.19 72.70 -28.40
CA GLU A 4 -34.67 71.47 -28.98
C GLU A 4 -33.94 70.64 -27.91
N THR A 5 -34.36 69.39 -27.76
CA THR A 5 -33.72 68.41 -26.88
C THR A 5 -32.62 67.69 -27.67
N PRO A 6 -31.36 67.62 -27.19
CA PRO A 6 -30.32 66.88 -27.90
C PRO A 6 -30.46 65.38 -27.64
N ARG A 7 -30.47 64.59 -28.73
CA ARG A 7 -30.42 63.12 -28.72
C ARG A 7 -29.17 62.62 -28.03
N SER A 8 -29.32 61.81 -26.98
CA SER A 8 -28.22 61.09 -26.34
C SER A 8 -27.68 60.01 -27.28
N ARG A 9 -26.40 60.10 -27.67
CA ARG A 9 -25.66 58.99 -28.26
C ARG A 9 -25.55 57.87 -27.23
N ALA A 10 -26.21 56.75 -27.47
CA ALA A 10 -25.94 55.50 -26.76
C ALA A 10 -24.47 55.13 -26.98
N ALA A 11 -23.71 55.05 -25.89
CA ALA A 11 -22.35 54.56 -25.89
C ALA A 11 -22.37 53.07 -26.26
N ASP A 12 -21.79 52.75 -27.40
CA ASP A 12 -21.47 51.40 -27.83
C ASP A 12 -20.48 50.81 -26.79
N GLU A 13 -20.97 49.99 -25.86
CA GLU A 13 -20.15 49.33 -24.85
C GLU A 13 -19.11 48.42 -25.53
N ALA A 14 -17.91 48.96 -25.72
CA ALA A 14 -16.79 48.25 -26.30
C ALA A 14 -16.48 47.01 -25.44
N LYS A 15 -16.72 45.82 -25.98
CA LYS A 15 -16.37 44.52 -25.36
C LYS A 15 -14.94 44.57 -24.80
N PRO A 16 -14.69 44.02 -23.60
CA PRO A 16 -13.36 44.04 -22.98
C PRO A 16 -12.29 43.53 -23.94
N ARG A 17 -11.22 44.30 -24.14
CA ARG A 17 -10.10 43.92 -25.00
C ARG A 17 -9.36 42.74 -24.37
N LEU A 18 -9.70 41.52 -24.79
CA LEU A 18 -9.04 40.30 -24.34
C LEU A 18 -7.53 40.36 -24.67
N GLY A 19 -6.68 40.01 -23.69
CA GLY A 19 -5.25 39.80 -23.93
C GLY A 19 -4.99 38.67 -24.95
N LYS A 20 -3.77 38.54 -25.48
CA LYS A 20 -3.42 37.56 -26.52
C LYS A 20 -3.92 36.13 -26.21
N ARG A 21 -3.76 35.68 -24.96
CA ARG A 21 -4.26 34.38 -24.48
C ARG A 21 -5.79 34.29 -24.50
N GLY A 22 -6.48 35.32 -24.02
CA GLY A 22 -7.94 35.38 -24.02
C GLY A 22 -8.52 35.33 -25.44
N ARG A 23 -7.88 36.02 -26.40
CA ARG A 23 -8.26 35.93 -27.82
C ARG A 23 -8.10 34.52 -28.38
N ALA A 24 -7.02 33.82 -28.02
CA ALA A 24 -6.80 32.45 -28.46
C ALA A 24 -7.84 31.48 -27.89
N LEU A 25 -8.21 31.63 -26.62
CA LEU A 25 -9.26 30.84 -25.99
C LEU A 25 -10.64 31.14 -26.61
N ALA A 26 -10.97 32.39 -26.88
CA ALA A 26 -12.21 32.74 -27.57
C ALA A 26 -12.28 32.18 -29.00
N SER A 27 -11.16 32.22 -29.74
CA SER A 27 -11.03 31.58 -31.06
C SER A 27 -11.20 30.07 -30.98
N LEU A 28 -10.63 29.43 -29.96
CA LEU A 28 -10.80 28.01 -29.69
C LEU A 28 -12.27 27.67 -29.40
N ASP A 29 -12.95 28.42 -28.54
CA ASP A 29 -14.36 28.21 -28.20
C ASP A 29 -15.26 28.23 -29.44
N GLY A 30 -14.96 29.10 -30.41
CA GLY A 30 -15.67 29.13 -31.70
C GLY A 30 -15.57 27.80 -32.47
N VAL A 31 -14.40 27.14 -32.43
CA VAL A 31 -14.19 25.81 -33.04
C VAL A 31 -14.86 24.72 -32.22
N LEU A 32 -14.74 24.77 -30.88
CA LEU A 32 -15.30 23.76 -29.98
C LEU A 32 -16.84 23.74 -30.04
N LYS A 33 -17.51 24.89 -30.04
CA LYS A 33 -18.98 24.98 -30.12
C LYS A 33 -19.56 24.18 -31.30
N LYS A 34 -18.87 24.16 -32.44
CA LYS A 34 -19.31 23.48 -33.66
C LYS A 34 -19.01 21.96 -33.66
N ASN A 35 -17.92 21.54 -33.01
CA ASN A 35 -17.34 20.22 -33.26
C ASN A 35 -17.26 19.31 -32.03
N LEU A 36 -17.27 19.86 -30.81
CA LEU A 36 -16.90 19.13 -29.59
C LEU A 36 -17.81 17.94 -29.29
N ARG A 37 -19.08 18.03 -29.69
CA ARG A 37 -20.11 16.99 -29.53
C ARG A 37 -19.98 15.83 -30.51
N ARG A 38 -19.18 15.95 -31.58
CA ARG A 38 -19.09 14.95 -32.64
C ARG A 38 -17.97 13.92 -32.36
N SER A 39 -18.19 12.68 -32.74
CA SER A 39 -17.17 11.63 -32.76
C SER A 39 -16.06 11.96 -33.75
N ALA A 40 -14.91 11.27 -33.66
CA ALA A 40 -13.78 11.52 -34.55
C ALA A 40 -14.13 11.32 -36.04
N ASN A 41 -15.05 10.41 -36.34
CA ASN A 41 -15.59 10.18 -37.69
C ASN A 41 -16.88 10.96 -37.99
N GLY A 42 -17.33 11.85 -37.10
CA GLY A 42 -18.53 12.67 -37.27
C GLY A 42 -19.88 11.96 -37.16
N ARG A 43 -19.91 10.62 -37.11
CA ARG A 43 -21.14 9.81 -37.20
C ARG A 43 -21.97 9.73 -35.93
N LYS A 44 -21.40 10.05 -34.76
CA LYS A 44 -22.07 9.88 -33.46
C LYS A 44 -21.85 11.07 -32.55
N THR A 45 -22.80 11.31 -31.66
CA THR A 45 -22.61 12.22 -30.53
C THR A 45 -21.73 11.56 -29.46
N VAL A 46 -20.73 12.27 -28.94
CA VAL A 46 -19.87 11.76 -27.86
C VAL A 46 -20.47 12.02 -26.49
N SER A 47 -20.06 11.24 -25.49
CA SER A 47 -20.52 11.40 -24.11
C SER A 47 -20.13 12.77 -23.50
N HIS A 48 -20.89 13.24 -22.51
CA HIS A 48 -20.56 14.45 -21.74
C HIS A 48 -19.16 14.41 -21.13
N ALA A 49 -18.71 13.23 -20.66
CA ALA A 49 -17.35 13.05 -20.15
C ALA A 49 -16.28 13.29 -21.24
N THR A 50 -16.52 12.82 -22.46
CA THR A 50 -15.63 13.07 -23.61
C THR A 50 -15.60 14.56 -23.98
N ILE A 51 -16.74 15.24 -23.93
CA ILE A 51 -16.85 16.69 -24.18
C ILE A 51 -15.99 17.46 -23.16
N ALA A 52 -16.15 17.16 -21.87
CA ALA A 52 -15.41 17.81 -20.79
C ALA A 52 -13.90 17.54 -20.88
N ASP A 53 -13.49 16.29 -21.14
CA ASP A 53 -12.08 15.89 -21.28
C ASP A 53 -11.40 16.62 -22.45
N ARG A 54 -12.07 16.71 -23.60
CA ARG A 54 -11.57 17.45 -24.77
C ARG A 54 -11.48 18.95 -24.49
N ALA A 55 -12.53 19.56 -23.94
CA ALA A 55 -12.54 20.99 -23.61
C ALA A 55 -11.40 21.36 -22.66
N GLY A 56 -11.25 20.61 -21.57
CA GLY A 56 -10.16 20.82 -20.61
C GLY A 56 -8.78 20.59 -21.22
N PHE A 57 -8.63 19.62 -22.13
CA PHE A 57 -7.37 19.44 -22.86
C PHE A 57 -7.01 20.65 -23.73
N TYR A 58 -7.96 21.15 -24.53
CA TYR A 58 -7.67 22.24 -25.46
C TYR A 58 -7.42 23.58 -24.77
N ASP A 59 -8.12 23.89 -23.67
CA ASP A 59 -7.81 25.06 -22.84
C ASP A 59 -6.37 24.96 -22.30
N ARG A 60 -6.01 23.82 -21.69
CA ARG A 60 -4.63 23.59 -21.20
C ARG A 60 -3.58 23.69 -22.30
N MET A 61 -3.86 23.16 -23.49
CA MET A 61 -2.96 23.25 -24.64
C MET A 61 -2.64 24.71 -25.00
N ILE A 62 -3.64 25.61 -25.04
CA ILE A 62 -3.42 27.04 -25.31
C ILE A 62 -2.58 27.68 -24.20
N ARG A 63 -2.83 27.34 -22.93
CA ARG A 63 -2.05 27.86 -21.80
C ARG A 63 -0.59 27.43 -21.89
N GLN A 64 -0.34 26.14 -22.12
CA GLN A 64 1.01 25.59 -22.27
C GLN A 64 1.77 26.22 -23.44
N LEU A 65 1.13 26.45 -24.58
CA LEU A 65 1.78 27.17 -25.68
C LEU A 65 2.20 28.60 -25.27
N HIS A 66 1.34 29.31 -24.55
CA HIS A 66 1.66 30.66 -24.07
C HIS A 66 2.77 30.65 -23.01
N GLU A 67 2.81 29.65 -22.12
CA GLU A 67 3.88 29.43 -21.13
C GLU A 67 5.21 29.16 -21.82
N LEU A 68 5.21 28.36 -22.90
CA LEU A 68 6.37 28.12 -23.77
C LEU A 68 6.76 29.32 -24.65
N GLY A 69 6.13 30.48 -24.48
CA GLY A 69 6.44 31.70 -25.23
C GLY A 69 5.70 31.88 -26.56
N TYR A 70 4.92 30.87 -27.01
CA TYR A 70 4.13 30.96 -28.24
C TYR A 70 2.80 31.71 -28.00
N LYS A 71 2.84 33.04 -28.14
CA LYS A 71 1.68 33.93 -27.92
C LYS A 71 0.69 33.95 -29.08
N ILE A 72 0.20 32.79 -29.50
CA ILE A 72 -0.85 32.70 -30.53
C ILE A 72 -2.11 33.45 -30.08
N THR A 73 -2.80 34.09 -31.01
CA THR A 73 -4.04 34.85 -30.77
C THR A 73 -5.28 34.14 -31.31
N GLU A 74 -5.11 33.16 -32.19
CA GLU A 74 -6.17 32.35 -32.76
C GLU A 74 -5.72 30.90 -32.86
N VAL A 75 -6.64 29.95 -32.66
CA VAL A 75 -6.31 28.53 -32.76
C VAL A 75 -5.90 28.13 -34.19
N ARG A 76 -6.41 28.85 -35.20
CA ARG A 76 -6.01 28.68 -36.60
C ARG A 76 -4.56 29.06 -36.85
N HIS A 77 -3.91 29.81 -35.97
CA HIS A 77 -2.48 30.13 -36.05
C HIS A 77 -1.55 29.00 -35.58
N LEU A 78 -2.09 27.81 -35.26
CA LEU A 78 -1.28 26.62 -35.07
C LEU A 78 -0.41 26.32 -36.32
N LYS A 79 0.84 25.96 -36.07
CA LYS A 79 1.91 25.66 -37.03
C LYS A 79 2.68 24.42 -36.54
N PRO A 80 3.43 23.71 -37.41
CA PRO A 80 4.19 22.52 -37.02
C PRO A 80 5.06 22.71 -35.76
N LYS A 81 5.78 23.84 -35.65
CA LYS A 81 6.61 24.16 -34.48
C LYS A 81 5.86 24.17 -33.13
N HIS A 82 4.56 24.50 -33.13
CA HIS A 82 3.75 24.48 -31.90
C HIS A 82 3.41 23.05 -31.47
N ILE A 83 3.19 22.16 -32.43
CA ILE A 83 2.95 20.73 -32.17
C ILE A 83 4.21 20.10 -31.62
N GLU A 84 5.36 20.40 -32.24
CA GLU A 84 6.67 19.95 -31.77
C GLU A 84 6.95 20.44 -30.34
N ALA A 85 6.80 21.74 -30.07
CA ALA A 85 7.02 22.28 -28.73
C ALA A 85 6.14 21.63 -27.66
N LEU A 86 4.86 21.35 -27.95
CA LEU A 86 3.97 20.64 -27.04
C LEU A 86 4.38 19.19 -26.81
N MET A 87 4.72 18.45 -27.87
CA MET A 87 5.15 17.06 -27.77
C MET A 87 6.46 16.95 -26.98
N ARG A 88 7.42 17.86 -27.21
CA ARG A 88 8.67 17.96 -26.44
C ARG A 88 8.42 18.30 -24.97
N LEU A 89 7.54 19.25 -24.68
CA LEU A 89 7.14 19.56 -23.30
C LEU A 89 6.52 18.33 -22.60
N TRP A 90 5.71 17.56 -23.30
CA TRP A 90 5.06 16.38 -22.72
C TRP A 90 6.02 15.21 -22.54
N GLU A 91 7.03 15.12 -23.40
CA GLU A 91 8.17 14.21 -23.26
C GLU A 91 9.00 14.54 -22.02
N THR A 92 9.37 15.82 -21.83
CA THR A 92 10.15 16.26 -20.65
C THR A 92 9.35 16.18 -19.36
N GLN A 93 8.02 16.19 -19.43
CA GLN A 93 7.12 15.90 -18.30
C GLN A 93 6.99 14.39 -18.01
N GLU A 94 7.70 13.53 -18.74
CA GLU A 94 7.69 12.07 -18.59
C GLU A 94 6.28 11.48 -18.61
N LEU A 95 5.42 12.03 -19.45
CA LEU A 95 4.05 11.54 -19.55
C LEU A 95 4.04 10.13 -20.15
N SER A 96 3.24 9.24 -19.58
CA SER A 96 3.10 7.88 -20.12
C SER A 96 2.75 7.89 -21.62
N ALA A 97 3.20 6.87 -22.35
CA ALA A 97 2.82 6.62 -23.74
C ALA A 97 1.29 6.72 -23.95
N SER A 98 0.53 6.28 -22.94
CA SER A 98 -0.93 6.34 -22.98
C SER A 98 -1.48 7.76 -23.04
N THR A 99 -0.89 8.66 -22.25
CA THR A 99 -1.23 10.07 -22.19
C THR A 99 -0.74 10.79 -23.45
N LEU A 100 0.48 10.51 -23.91
CA LEU A 100 1.04 11.09 -25.14
C LEU A 100 0.16 10.79 -26.36
N GLN A 101 -0.17 9.53 -26.59
CA GLN A 101 -1.04 9.12 -27.69
C GLN A 101 -2.44 9.77 -27.60
N LYS A 102 -3.00 9.89 -26.39
CA LYS A 102 -4.31 10.53 -26.18
C LYS A 102 -4.26 12.02 -26.52
N ARG A 103 -3.26 12.74 -26.00
CA ARG A 103 -3.06 14.17 -26.29
C ARG A 103 -2.81 14.40 -27.78
N PHE A 104 -1.98 13.56 -28.41
CA PHE A 104 -1.74 13.61 -29.84
C PHE A 104 -3.00 13.32 -30.67
N SER A 105 -3.84 12.39 -30.22
CA SER A 105 -5.15 12.13 -30.86
C SER A 105 -6.09 13.33 -30.77
N HIS A 106 -6.07 14.08 -29.66
CA HIS A 106 -6.81 15.33 -29.55
C HIS A 106 -6.24 16.43 -30.46
N LEU A 107 -4.91 16.54 -30.58
CA LEU A 107 -4.28 17.45 -31.55
C LEU A 107 -4.72 17.12 -32.97
N ARG A 108 -4.65 15.84 -33.37
CA ARG A 108 -5.12 15.37 -34.69
C ARG A 108 -6.56 15.77 -34.96
N LEU A 109 -7.44 15.60 -33.98
CA LEU A 109 -8.83 15.98 -34.09
C LEU A 109 -9.01 17.50 -34.27
N LEU A 110 -8.33 18.31 -33.47
CA LEU A 110 -8.37 19.78 -33.59
C LEU A 110 -7.83 20.25 -34.94
N CYS A 111 -6.70 19.71 -35.37
CA CYS A 111 -6.09 19.99 -36.67
C CYS A 111 -7.02 19.62 -37.82
N GLY A 112 -7.76 18.51 -37.71
CA GLY A 112 -8.85 18.17 -38.63
C GLY A 112 -9.94 19.25 -38.67
N TRP A 113 -10.44 19.69 -37.51
CA TRP A 113 -11.49 20.71 -37.43
C TRP A 113 -11.10 22.07 -37.99
N ILE A 114 -9.81 22.43 -37.94
CA ILE A 114 -9.30 23.70 -38.49
C ILE A 114 -8.74 23.55 -39.92
N GLY A 115 -8.86 22.37 -40.54
CA GLY A 115 -8.39 22.13 -41.91
C GLY A 115 -6.87 22.03 -42.07
N LYS A 116 -6.14 21.69 -41.00
CA LYS A 116 -4.67 21.63 -40.96
C LYS A 116 -4.14 20.25 -40.56
N GLN A 117 -4.86 19.18 -40.84
CA GLN A 117 -4.45 17.83 -40.45
C GLN A 117 -3.13 17.40 -41.13
N SER A 118 -2.88 17.85 -42.36
CA SER A 118 -1.66 17.55 -43.12
C SER A 118 -0.37 18.10 -42.50
N MET A 119 -0.45 19.04 -41.55
CA MET A 119 0.73 19.57 -40.87
C MET A 119 1.28 18.63 -39.78
N LEU A 120 0.56 17.54 -39.49
CA LEU A 120 0.96 16.55 -38.49
C LEU A 120 1.75 15.42 -39.15
N ARG A 121 2.96 15.18 -38.63
CA ARG A 121 3.77 13.99 -38.90
C ARG A 121 3.30 12.83 -38.02
N ASP A 122 4.00 11.70 -38.09
CA ASP A 122 3.74 10.60 -37.17
C ASP A 122 4.10 10.99 -35.72
N GLY A 123 3.33 10.50 -34.76
CA GLY A 123 3.44 10.87 -33.34
C GLY A 123 4.84 10.70 -32.75
N PRO A 124 5.47 9.52 -32.89
CA PRO A 124 6.83 9.26 -32.41
C PRO A 124 7.89 10.20 -32.99
N SER A 125 7.71 10.70 -34.22
CA SER A 125 8.68 11.60 -34.88
C SER A 125 8.86 12.96 -34.20
N TYR A 126 7.99 13.31 -33.26
CA TYR A 126 8.10 14.54 -32.47
C TYR A 126 8.91 14.38 -31.18
N LEU A 127 9.29 13.16 -30.83
CA LEU A 127 9.98 12.81 -29.58
C LEU A 127 11.48 12.61 -29.82
N ALA A 128 12.29 12.71 -28.76
CA ALA A 128 13.72 12.38 -28.76
C ALA A 128 13.87 10.88 -28.58
N ASN A 129 12.99 10.30 -27.75
CA ASN A 129 12.81 8.88 -27.62
C ASN A 129 11.47 8.46 -28.26
N PRO A 130 11.47 7.96 -29.51
CA PRO A 130 10.26 7.44 -30.16
C PRO A 130 9.56 6.32 -29.38
N GLU A 131 10.30 5.51 -28.61
CA GLU A 131 9.74 4.40 -27.82
C GLU A 131 8.84 4.91 -26.68
N ALA A 132 9.04 6.16 -26.22
CA ALA A 132 8.16 6.78 -25.24
C ALA A 132 6.71 6.92 -25.74
N PHE A 133 6.48 6.80 -27.06
CA PHE A 133 5.14 6.79 -27.65
C PHE A 133 4.53 5.38 -27.73
N GLN A 134 5.32 4.31 -27.52
CA GLN A 134 4.86 2.94 -27.65
C GLN A 134 4.10 2.50 -26.40
N ARG A 135 2.90 1.92 -26.59
CA ARG A 135 2.11 1.38 -25.50
C ARG A 135 2.37 -0.11 -25.35
N THR A 136 2.78 -0.52 -24.15
CA THR A 136 2.64 -1.91 -23.71
C THR A 136 1.21 -2.10 -23.21
N TYR A 137 0.49 -3.05 -23.80
CA TYR A 137 -0.88 -3.38 -23.42
C TYR A 137 -0.97 -4.59 -22.48
N GLU A 138 0.13 -5.31 -22.32
CA GLU A 138 0.24 -6.44 -21.42
C GLU A 138 0.36 -5.96 -19.97
N ALA A 139 -0.34 -6.65 -19.07
CA ALA A 139 -0.17 -6.43 -17.65
C ALA A 139 1.27 -6.78 -17.26
N GLN A 140 2.04 -5.77 -16.87
CA GLN A 140 3.40 -5.97 -16.36
C GLN A 140 3.41 -6.24 -14.86
N TYR A 141 2.27 -6.09 -14.19
CA TYR A 141 2.10 -6.29 -12.75
C TYR A 141 0.65 -6.57 -12.39
N ASP A 142 0.43 -7.31 -11.29
CA ASP A 142 -0.92 -7.58 -10.80
C ASP A 142 -1.48 -6.34 -10.08
N HIS A 143 -2.58 -5.81 -10.63
CA HIS A 143 -3.31 -4.66 -10.09
C HIS A 143 -4.39 -5.06 -9.06
N SER A 144 -4.49 -6.35 -8.74
CA SER A 144 -5.46 -6.86 -7.78
C SER A 144 -5.20 -6.31 -6.36
N TRP A 145 -6.24 -6.31 -5.53
CA TRP A 145 -6.09 -5.87 -4.14
C TRP A 145 -5.25 -6.87 -3.34
N THR A 146 -5.40 -8.16 -3.60
CA THR A 146 -4.63 -9.21 -2.92
C THR A 146 -3.14 -9.09 -3.21
N ALA A 147 -2.75 -8.78 -4.45
CA ALA A 147 -1.35 -8.51 -4.80
C ALA A 147 -0.78 -7.26 -4.09
N ALA A 148 -1.63 -6.30 -3.73
CA ALA A 148 -1.24 -5.15 -2.91
C ALA A 148 -1.24 -5.46 -1.40
N GLY A 149 -1.40 -6.72 -0.99
CA GLY A 149 -1.48 -7.16 0.40
C GLY A 149 -2.79 -6.78 1.10
N VAL A 150 -3.83 -6.43 0.33
CA VAL A 150 -5.13 -5.99 0.85
C VAL A 150 -6.18 -7.06 0.62
N ASP A 151 -6.74 -7.59 1.70
CA ASP A 151 -7.91 -8.47 1.64
C ASP A 151 -9.15 -7.67 1.21
N PRO A 152 -9.78 -7.99 0.06
CA PRO A 152 -10.97 -7.30 -0.42
C PRO A 152 -12.15 -7.34 0.56
N ALA A 153 -12.42 -8.49 1.18
CA ALA A 153 -13.56 -8.66 2.07
C ALA A 153 -13.39 -7.82 3.35
N LEU A 154 -12.20 -7.85 3.97
CA LEU A 154 -11.91 -7.05 5.16
C LEU A 154 -11.92 -5.55 4.85
N LYS A 155 -11.32 -5.12 3.74
CA LYS A 155 -11.29 -3.69 3.39
C LYS A 155 -12.67 -3.15 3.02
N ILE A 156 -13.49 -3.95 2.34
CA ILE A 156 -14.88 -3.58 2.06
C ILE A 156 -15.72 -3.55 3.35
N ALA A 157 -15.49 -4.45 4.31
CA ALA A 157 -16.16 -4.42 5.61
C ALA A 157 -15.77 -3.18 6.43
N GLU A 158 -14.50 -2.76 6.42
CA GLU A 158 -14.04 -1.50 7.01
C GLU A 158 -14.79 -0.30 6.42
N ILE A 159 -14.91 -0.23 5.09
CA ILE A 159 -15.66 0.84 4.40
C ILE A 159 -17.14 0.76 4.76
N ALA A 160 -17.72 -0.43 4.89
CA ALA A 160 -19.13 -0.60 5.20
C ALA A 160 -19.52 0.01 6.55
N ALA A 161 -18.58 0.09 7.51
CA ALA A 161 -18.81 0.73 8.80
C ALA A 161 -18.99 2.26 8.69
N ALA A 162 -18.38 2.89 7.67
CA ALA A 162 -18.51 4.32 7.40
C ALA A 162 -19.59 4.61 6.35
N ASP A 163 -19.62 3.84 5.27
CA ASP A 163 -20.55 3.98 4.16
C ASP A 163 -20.99 2.60 3.60
N PRO A 164 -22.13 2.08 4.07
CA PRO A 164 -22.64 0.79 3.62
C PRO A 164 -23.11 0.81 2.15
N GLN A 165 -23.46 1.97 1.60
CA GLN A 165 -23.94 2.07 0.22
C GLN A 165 -22.78 1.93 -0.77
N VAL A 166 -21.65 2.61 -0.50
CA VAL A 166 -20.42 2.46 -1.28
C VAL A 166 -19.88 1.03 -1.15
N ALA A 167 -19.89 0.46 0.05
CA ALA A 167 -19.46 -0.92 0.26
C ALA A 167 -20.26 -1.93 -0.59
N ARG A 168 -21.58 -1.77 -0.71
CA ARG A 168 -22.44 -2.61 -1.57
C ARG A 168 -22.01 -2.57 -3.04
N VAL A 169 -21.68 -1.37 -3.56
CA VAL A 169 -21.16 -1.21 -4.92
C VAL A 169 -19.80 -1.91 -5.07
N LEU A 170 -18.92 -1.84 -4.08
CA LEU A 170 -17.62 -2.52 -4.11
C LEU A 170 -17.76 -4.05 -4.06
N ARG A 171 -18.72 -4.59 -3.28
CA ARG A 171 -19.03 -6.03 -3.29
C ARG A 171 -19.48 -6.49 -4.68
N LEU A 172 -20.32 -5.71 -5.36
CA LEU A 172 -20.72 -6.00 -6.74
C LEU A 172 -19.54 -5.94 -7.72
N GLN A 173 -18.61 -5.00 -7.54
CA GLN A 173 -17.38 -4.98 -8.34
C GLN A 173 -16.51 -6.22 -8.11
N HIS A 174 -16.35 -6.64 -6.86
CA HIS A 174 -15.55 -7.79 -6.47
C HIS A 174 -16.16 -9.10 -6.99
N ALA A 175 -17.46 -9.30 -6.79
CA ALA A 175 -18.16 -10.55 -7.12
C ALA A 175 -18.39 -10.77 -8.62
N PHE A 176 -18.52 -9.71 -9.42
CA PHE A 176 -18.89 -9.79 -10.84
C PHE A 176 -17.94 -9.05 -11.78
N GLY A 177 -16.81 -8.55 -11.25
CA GLY A 177 -15.84 -7.78 -12.01
C GLY A 177 -16.41 -6.49 -12.61
N LEU A 178 -17.47 -5.90 -12.05
CA LEU A 178 -18.11 -4.71 -12.64
C LEU A 178 -17.22 -3.47 -12.55
N ARG A 179 -17.38 -2.54 -13.50
CA ARG A 179 -16.86 -1.18 -13.33
C ARG A 179 -17.67 -0.45 -12.25
N LEU A 180 -17.06 0.50 -11.54
CA LEU A 180 -17.74 1.29 -10.50
C LEU A 180 -19.07 1.88 -10.97
N GLN A 181 -19.10 2.45 -12.18
CA GLN A 181 -20.33 2.99 -12.78
C GLN A 181 -21.34 1.89 -13.17
N GLU A 182 -20.89 0.73 -13.66
CA GLU A 182 -21.76 -0.41 -13.99
C GLU A 182 -22.42 -0.95 -12.72
N ALA A 183 -21.64 -1.15 -11.65
CA ALA A 183 -22.13 -1.57 -10.34
C ALA A 183 -23.10 -0.55 -9.73
N SER A 184 -22.82 0.75 -9.86
CA SER A 184 -23.71 1.82 -9.37
C SER A 184 -25.07 1.84 -10.08
N LEU A 185 -25.09 1.58 -11.38
CA LEU A 185 -26.31 1.61 -12.21
C LEU A 185 -27.06 0.27 -12.23
N LEU A 186 -26.52 -0.75 -11.57
CA LEU A 186 -27.13 -2.06 -11.48
C LEU A 186 -28.43 -2.02 -10.68
N ASN A 187 -29.44 -2.71 -11.18
CA ASN A 187 -30.66 -3.01 -10.46
C ASN A 187 -30.91 -4.52 -10.60
N PRO A 188 -30.62 -5.36 -9.58
CA PRO A 188 -30.74 -6.80 -9.70
C PRO A 188 -32.17 -7.30 -9.98
N LEU A 189 -33.21 -6.60 -9.50
CA LEU A 189 -34.61 -6.96 -9.83
C LEU A 189 -34.92 -6.81 -11.33
N ARG A 190 -34.19 -5.94 -12.05
CA ARG A 190 -34.31 -5.73 -13.50
C ARG A 190 -33.28 -6.53 -14.30
N ASP A 191 -32.08 -6.66 -13.75
CA ASP A 191 -30.89 -7.08 -14.48
C ASP A 191 -30.55 -8.56 -14.28
N ARG A 192 -31.13 -9.25 -13.29
CA ARG A 192 -31.00 -10.71 -13.14
C ARG A 192 -31.83 -11.42 -14.23
N VAL A 193 -31.27 -12.47 -14.82
CA VAL A 193 -31.90 -13.31 -15.84
C VAL A 193 -31.87 -14.75 -15.35
N GLU A 194 -33.06 -15.30 -15.08
CA GLU A 194 -33.28 -16.73 -14.74
C GLU A 194 -32.34 -17.30 -13.67
N ASP A 195 -31.94 -16.44 -12.72
CA ASP A 195 -30.94 -16.71 -11.66
C ASP A 195 -29.56 -17.22 -12.12
N THR A 196 -29.33 -17.25 -13.43
CA THR A 196 -28.12 -17.81 -14.05
C THR A 196 -27.18 -16.71 -14.51
N TYR A 197 -27.71 -15.55 -14.89
CA TYR A 197 -26.91 -14.46 -15.42
C TYR A 197 -27.32 -13.09 -14.88
N LEU A 198 -26.33 -12.20 -14.81
CA LEU A 198 -26.50 -10.79 -14.59
C LEU A 198 -26.30 -10.03 -15.91
N ARG A 199 -27.36 -9.39 -16.42
CA ARG A 199 -27.32 -8.54 -17.61
C ARG A 199 -26.75 -7.17 -17.28
N VAL A 200 -25.63 -6.82 -17.88
CA VAL A 200 -24.97 -5.52 -17.69
C VAL A 200 -25.04 -4.73 -18.99
N TRP A 201 -25.84 -3.66 -18.96
CA TRP A 201 -26.03 -2.76 -20.11
C TRP A 201 -25.87 -1.29 -19.70
N ALA A 202 -26.39 -0.89 -18.55
CA ALA A 202 -26.27 0.47 -18.02
C ALA A 202 -24.83 0.78 -17.57
N GLY A 203 -24.31 1.93 -17.99
CA GLY A 203 -22.93 2.35 -17.65
C GLY A 203 -21.82 1.64 -18.42
N THR A 204 -22.15 0.72 -19.34
CA THR A 204 -21.15 0.02 -20.16
C THR A 204 -20.39 0.99 -21.06
N LYS A 205 -19.09 0.76 -21.19
CA LYS A 205 -18.24 1.58 -22.06
C LYS A 205 -18.67 1.41 -23.52
N GLY A 206 -19.14 2.50 -24.13
CA GLY A 206 -19.60 2.49 -25.52
C GLY A 206 -20.99 1.88 -25.73
N GLY A 207 -21.77 1.65 -24.66
CA GLY A 207 -23.14 1.14 -24.73
C GLY A 207 -23.24 -0.31 -25.20
N ARG A 208 -22.22 -1.12 -24.90
CA ARG A 208 -22.15 -2.52 -25.33
C ARG A 208 -22.64 -3.43 -24.21
N PRO A 209 -23.82 -4.05 -24.35
CA PRO A 209 -24.34 -4.95 -23.34
C PRO A 209 -23.53 -6.25 -23.28
N ARG A 210 -23.56 -6.90 -22.12
CA ARG A 210 -22.99 -8.24 -21.88
C ARG A 210 -23.74 -8.93 -20.75
N VAL A 211 -23.47 -10.21 -20.57
CA VAL A 211 -23.91 -10.98 -19.40
C VAL A 211 -22.71 -11.40 -18.56
N VAL A 212 -22.93 -11.63 -17.26
CA VAL A 212 -21.97 -12.24 -16.34
C VAL A 212 -22.66 -13.41 -15.66
N PRO A 213 -22.07 -14.61 -15.62
CA PRO A 213 -22.64 -15.75 -14.90
C PRO A 213 -22.80 -15.49 -13.39
N ILE A 214 -23.81 -16.14 -12.79
CA ILE A 214 -24.04 -16.23 -11.34
C ILE A 214 -23.75 -17.68 -10.93
N GLU A 215 -22.56 -17.93 -10.43
CA GLU A 215 -22.01 -19.28 -10.23
C GLU A 215 -21.92 -19.66 -8.76
N THR A 216 -21.54 -18.70 -7.90
CA THR A 216 -21.21 -18.96 -6.50
C THR A 216 -22.28 -18.49 -5.52
N ASP A 217 -22.33 -19.11 -4.34
CA ASP A 217 -23.22 -18.67 -3.25
C ASP A 217 -22.83 -17.28 -2.74
N ALA A 218 -21.55 -16.94 -2.79
CA ALA A 218 -21.08 -15.59 -2.48
C ALA A 218 -21.66 -14.54 -3.45
N GLN A 219 -21.71 -14.84 -4.75
CA GLN A 219 -22.36 -13.97 -5.75
C GLN A 219 -23.87 -13.84 -5.48
N ARG A 220 -24.54 -14.96 -5.18
CA ARG A 220 -25.98 -14.95 -4.81
C ARG A 220 -26.25 -14.12 -3.56
N ALA A 221 -25.40 -14.22 -2.54
CA ALA A 221 -25.52 -13.42 -1.31
C ALA A 221 -25.34 -11.91 -1.57
N VAL A 222 -24.35 -11.53 -2.39
CA VAL A 222 -24.14 -10.13 -2.77
C VAL A 222 -25.34 -9.57 -3.56
N LEU A 223 -25.92 -10.37 -4.46
CA LEU A 223 -27.12 -9.96 -5.18
C LEU A 223 -28.34 -9.87 -4.27
N ALA A 224 -28.52 -10.78 -3.31
CA ALA A 224 -29.61 -10.71 -2.34
C ALA A 224 -29.53 -9.43 -1.48
N GLU A 225 -28.32 -9.04 -1.05
CA GLU A 225 -28.08 -7.75 -0.38
C GLU A 225 -28.48 -6.57 -1.29
N ALA A 226 -28.10 -6.61 -2.57
CA ALA A 226 -28.44 -5.56 -3.54
C ALA A 226 -29.95 -5.50 -3.83
N GLU A 227 -30.64 -6.64 -3.88
CA GLU A 227 -32.09 -6.73 -4.06
C GLU A 227 -32.84 -6.13 -2.88
N GLY A 228 -32.39 -6.40 -1.65
CA GLY A 228 -32.97 -5.77 -0.46
C GLY A 228 -32.98 -4.24 -0.57
N TYR A 229 -31.91 -3.64 -1.09
CA TYR A 229 -31.86 -2.19 -1.32
C TYR A 229 -32.80 -1.71 -2.42
N VAL A 230 -32.78 -2.37 -3.57
CA VAL A 230 -33.63 -1.97 -4.71
C VAL A 230 -35.10 -2.19 -4.40
N ALA A 231 -35.45 -3.21 -3.62
CA ALA A 231 -36.82 -3.44 -3.18
C ALA A 231 -37.38 -2.24 -2.42
N LEU A 232 -36.54 -1.55 -1.63
CA LEU A 232 -36.89 -0.35 -0.88
C LEU A 232 -36.89 0.91 -1.76
N THR A 233 -35.84 1.12 -2.55
CA THR A 233 -35.66 2.38 -3.30
C THR A 233 -36.36 2.41 -4.66
N LYS A 234 -36.70 1.24 -5.20
CA LYS A 234 -37.18 1.02 -6.58
C LYS A 234 -36.24 1.60 -7.65
N ARG A 235 -34.95 1.76 -7.35
CA ARG A 235 -33.92 2.39 -8.21
C ARG A 235 -32.71 1.47 -8.42
N SER A 236 -31.61 2.00 -8.95
CA SER A 236 -30.33 1.27 -8.98
C SER A 236 -29.64 1.33 -7.61
N MET A 237 -28.36 0.94 -7.54
CA MET A 237 -27.53 1.16 -6.35
C MET A 237 -27.28 2.65 -6.02
N ILE A 238 -27.77 3.58 -6.84
CA ILE A 238 -27.64 5.02 -6.58
C ILE A 238 -28.74 5.44 -5.59
N PRO A 239 -28.39 6.08 -4.46
CA PRO A 239 -29.36 6.68 -3.56
C PRO A 239 -30.35 7.64 -4.25
N PRO A 240 -31.64 7.65 -3.88
CA PRO A 240 -32.66 8.49 -4.51
C PRO A 240 -32.33 9.99 -4.58
N GLU A 241 -31.58 10.48 -3.60
CA GLU A 241 -31.15 11.87 -3.42
C GLU A 241 -29.97 12.28 -4.31
N SER A 242 -29.32 11.34 -4.99
CA SER A 242 -28.15 11.58 -5.82
C SER A 242 -28.41 11.29 -7.29
N ASP A 243 -27.88 12.14 -8.16
CA ASP A 243 -27.66 11.78 -9.55
C ASP A 243 -26.37 10.93 -9.71
N LEU A 244 -26.16 10.36 -10.90
CA LEU A 244 -24.97 9.53 -11.16
C LEU A 244 -23.65 10.29 -10.96
N LYS A 245 -23.60 11.57 -11.29
CA LYS A 245 -22.37 12.37 -11.16
C LYS A 245 -22.04 12.60 -9.69
N GLN A 246 -23.03 13.02 -8.91
CA GLN A 246 -22.92 13.23 -7.46
C GLN A 246 -22.54 11.91 -6.77
N TRP A 247 -23.21 10.81 -7.12
CA TRP A 247 -22.94 9.50 -6.56
C TRP A 247 -21.52 9.01 -6.83
N LEU A 248 -21.04 9.14 -8.07
CA LEU A 248 -19.66 8.74 -8.39
C LEU A 248 -18.63 9.62 -7.68
N GLN A 249 -18.89 10.93 -7.54
CA GLN A 249 -18.04 11.82 -6.75
C GLN A 249 -17.98 11.40 -5.28
N HIS A 250 -19.14 11.07 -4.69
CA HIS A 250 -19.24 10.54 -3.34
C HIS A 250 -18.47 9.22 -3.17
N CYS A 251 -18.64 8.27 -4.10
CA CYS A 251 -17.86 7.03 -4.10
C CYS A 251 -16.35 7.31 -4.11
N TYR A 252 -15.87 8.20 -4.98
CA TYR A 252 -14.44 8.53 -5.02
C TYR A 252 -13.95 9.24 -3.76
N TYR A 253 -14.79 10.07 -3.14
CA TYR A 253 -14.48 10.71 -1.86
C TYR A 253 -14.30 9.66 -0.75
N VAL A 254 -15.25 8.74 -0.60
CA VAL A 254 -15.17 7.64 0.38
C VAL A 254 -13.94 6.77 0.11
N LEU A 255 -13.73 6.36 -1.14
CA LEU A 255 -12.55 5.59 -1.53
C LEU A 255 -11.25 6.30 -1.16
N ALA A 256 -11.13 7.61 -1.43
CA ALA A 256 -9.96 8.38 -1.05
C ALA A 256 -9.76 8.47 0.46
N HIS A 257 -10.84 8.64 1.23
CA HIS A 257 -10.79 8.65 2.69
C HIS A 257 -10.23 7.34 3.26
N HIS A 258 -10.51 6.21 2.62
CA HIS A 258 -10.00 4.88 3.00
C HIS A 258 -8.68 4.49 2.33
N GLY A 259 -7.96 5.42 1.70
CA GLY A 259 -6.66 5.16 1.06
C GLY A 259 -6.72 4.39 -0.26
N ILE A 260 -7.89 4.32 -0.89
CA ILE A 260 -8.08 3.71 -2.21
C ILE A 260 -7.94 4.81 -3.27
N THR A 261 -6.69 5.23 -3.50
CA THR A 261 -6.34 6.17 -4.55
C THR A 261 -5.21 5.66 -5.46
N ARG A 262 -5.13 6.21 -6.68
CA ARG A 262 -3.98 5.98 -7.56
C ARG A 262 -2.67 6.43 -6.93
N GLN A 263 -2.71 7.50 -6.14
CA GLN A 263 -1.53 7.97 -5.43
C GLN A 263 -1.06 6.92 -4.45
N ASP A 264 -1.96 6.22 -3.77
CA ASP A 264 -1.68 5.19 -2.75
C ASP A 264 -1.37 3.81 -3.34
N GLY A 265 -1.61 3.61 -4.64
CA GLY A 265 -1.34 2.36 -5.35
C GLY A 265 -2.52 1.39 -5.34
N LEU A 266 -3.62 1.75 -4.70
CA LEU A 266 -4.83 0.92 -4.59
C LEU A 266 -6.01 1.65 -5.23
N VAL A 267 -6.70 1.02 -6.18
CA VAL A 267 -7.89 1.62 -6.83
C VAL A 267 -9.03 0.63 -6.86
N SER A 268 -10.28 1.11 -6.86
CA SER A 268 -11.46 0.23 -6.96
C SER A 268 -11.49 -0.61 -8.24
N HIS A 269 -10.80 -0.18 -9.31
CA HIS A 269 -10.63 -1.00 -10.51
C HIS A 269 -9.81 -2.27 -10.26
N GLY A 270 -8.97 -2.31 -9.22
CA GLY A 270 -8.21 -3.49 -8.83
C GLY A 270 -9.10 -4.67 -8.44
N LEU A 271 -10.31 -4.45 -7.91
CA LEU A 271 -11.29 -5.52 -7.67
C LEU A 271 -11.73 -6.23 -8.95
N ARG A 272 -11.75 -5.50 -10.07
CA ARG A 272 -12.03 -6.09 -11.37
C ARG A 272 -10.82 -6.84 -11.94
N HIS A 273 -9.59 -6.43 -11.62
CA HIS A 273 -8.40 -7.22 -11.93
C HIS A 273 -8.37 -8.52 -11.12
N GLN A 274 -8.71 -8.45 -9.82
CA GLN A 274 -8.90 -9.62 -8.97
C GLN A 274 -9.86 -10.63 -9.61
N TYR A 275 -11.10 -10.21 -9.89
CA TYR A 275 -12.10 -11.08 -10.54
C TYR A 275 -11.60 -11.69 -11.86
N ALA A 276 -10.92 -10.92 -12.70
CA ALA A 276 -10.42 -11.40 -13.99
C ALA A 276 -9.33 -12.47 -13.84
N ASN A 277 -8.41 -12.30 -12.88
CA ASN A 277 -7.39 -13.28 -12.59
C ASN A 277 -8.01 -14.53 -11.95
N ASP A 278 -8.87 -14.37 -10.95
CA ASP A 278 -9.46 -15.51 -10.23
C ASP A 278 -10.32 -16.40 -11.16
N VAL A 279 -11.08 -15.81 -12.08
CA VAL A 279 -11.83 -16.58 -13.09
C VAL A 279 -10.90 -17.30 -14.05
N TYR A 280 -9.82 -16.65 -14.50
CA TYR A 280 -8.83 -17.30 -15.37
C TYR A 280 -8.22 -18.52 -14.66
N GLU A 281 -7.78 -18.34 -13.41
CA GLU A 281 -7.19 -19.41 -12.59
C GLU A 281 -8.15 -20.57 -12.34
N GLN A 282 -9.42 -20.26 -12.06
CA GLN A 282 -10.44 -21.28 -11.87
C GLN A 282 -10.66 -22.13 -13.13
N GLN A 283 -10.54 -21.53 -14.32
CA GLN A 283 -10.78 -22.21 -15.59
C GLN A 283 -9.58 -22.98 -16.10
N THR A 284 -8.37 -22.45 -15.90
CA THR A 284 -7.14 -23.08 -16.35
C THR A 284 -6.55 -24.05 -15.34
N GLY A 285 -6.92 -23.92 -14.06
CA GLY A 285 -6.31 -24.64 -12.94
C GLY A 285 -4.91 -24.14 -12.57
N GLU A 286 -4.44 -23.05 -13.18
CA GLU A 286 -3.11 -22.49 -13.02
C GLU A 286 -3.20 -20.99 -12.71
N THR A 287 -2.27 -20.51 -11.87
CA THR A 287 -2.13 -19.10 -11.52
C THR A 287 -2.00 -18.25 -12.80
N SER A 288 -2.49 -17.02 -12.79
CA SER A 288 -2.39 -16.20 -14.00
C SER A 288 -0.92 -15.79 -14.29
N PRO A 289 -0.52 -15.56 -15.55
CA PRO A 289 0.88 -15.22 -15.87
C PRO A 289 1.42 -13.99 -15.12
N VAL A 290 0.58 -12.96 -14.93
CA VAL A 290 0.97 -11.75 -14.18
C VAL A 290 1.16 -12.00 -12.68
N ARG A 291 0.56 -13.08 -12.15
CA ARG A 291 0.75 -13.57 -10.79
C ARG A 291 1.86 -14.63 -10.68
N GLY A 292 2.54 -14.93 -11.78
CA GLY A 292 3.70 -15.83 -11.83
C GLY A 292 3.35 -17.30 -12.09
N GLY A 293 2.16 -17.59 -12.64
CA GLY A 293 1.77 -18.95 -12.97
C GLY A 293 2.53 -19.57 -14.13
N GLY A 294 2.50 -20.90 -14.17
CA GLY A 294 3.18 -21.73 -15.15
C GLY A 294 2.52 -21.78 -16.54
N PRO A 295 3.11 -22.52 -17.49
CA PRO A 295 2.54 -22.68 -18.83
C PRO A 295 1.22 -23.44 -18.80
N VAL A 296 0.20 -22.90 -19.48
CA VAL A 296 -1.14 -23.49 -19.63
C VAL A 296 -1.30 -24.07 -21.04
N HIS A 297 -2.05 -25.18 -21.17
CA HIS A 297 -2.37 -25.74 -22.48
C HIS A 297 -3.13 -24.72 -23.36
N ARG A 298 -2.69 -24.53 -24.60
CA ARG A 298 -3.17 -23.46 -25.50
C ARG A 298 -4.69 -23.41 -25.65
N ALA A 299 -5.36 -24.57 -25.71
CA ALA A 299 -6.82 -24.60 -25.85
C ALA A 299 -7.53 -24.04 -24.60
N ALA A 300 -7.09 -24.41 -23.40
CA ALA A 300 -7.65 -23.92 -22.13
C ALA A 300 -7.36 -22.43 -21.93
N ASP A 301 -6.15 -21.99 -22.28
CA ASP A 301 -5.78 -20.56 -22.25
C ASP A 301 -6.66 -19.71 -23.18
N VAL A 302 -6.92 -20.19 -24.40
CA VAL A 302 -7.78 -19.51 -25.37
C VAL A 302 -9.23 -19.45 -24.87
N GLU A 303 -9.77 -20.56 -24.37
CA GLU A 303 -11.13 -20.63 -23.83
C GLU A 303 -11.33 -19.66 -22.66
N ALA A 304 -10.42 -19.70 -21.67
CA ALA A 304 -10.44 -18.78 -20.54
C ALA A 304 -10.32 -17.31 -20.99
N LYS A 305 -9.50 -17.04 -22.02
CA LYS A 305 -9.39 -15.71 -22.63
C LYS A 305 -10.69 -15.21 -23.22
N TYR A 306 -11.42 -16.06 -23.93
CA TYR A 306 -12.71 -15.69 -24.49
C TYR A 306 -13.75 -15.44 -23.41
N ASP A 307 -13.83 -16.31 -22.41
CA ASP A 307 -14.83 -16.17 -21.35
C ASP A 307 -14.58 -14.94 -20.47
N VAL A 308 -13.34 -14.73 -20.00
CA VAL A 308 -12.99 -13.50 -19.26
C VAL A 308 -13.26 -12.25 -20.11
N SER A 309 -12.97 -12.29 -21.41
CA SER A 309 -13.28 -11.17 -22.32
C SER A 309 -14.78 -10.89 -22.40
N ALA A 310 -15.61 -11.93 -22.49
CA ALA A 310 -17.07 -11.84 -22.52
C ALA A 310 -17.63 -11.26 -21.21
N ARG A 311 -17.22 -11.83 -20.05
CA ARG A 311 -17.60 -11.35 -18.70
C ARG A 311 -17.24 -9.89 -18.49
N LEU A 312 -16.10 -9.45 -18.99
CA LEU A 312 -15.60 -8.08 -18.85
C LEU A 312 -16.16 -7.12 -19.93
N GLY A 313 -16.69 -7.63 -21.05
CA GLY A 313 -17.24 -6.81 -22.14
C GLY A 313 -16.17 -6.18 -23.00
N HIS A 314 -15.11 -6.93 -23.28
CA HIS A 314 -14.08 -6.52 -24.23
C HIS A 314 -14.39 -7.11 -25.61
N ALA A 315 -14.10 -6.35 -26.67
CA ALA A 315 -14.45 -6.76 -28.04
C ALA A 315 -13.36 -7.59 -28.74
N ARG A 316 -12.20 -7.75 -28.09
CA ARG A 316 -11.06 -8.50 -28.62
C ARG A 316 -10.43 -9.29 -27.47
N PRO A 317 -10.18 -10.60 -27.62
CA PRO A 317 -9.52 -11.41 -26.61
C PRO A 317 -8.19 -10.79 -26.16
N GLY A 318 -7.36 -10.27 -27.06
CA GLY A 318 -6.07 -9.65 -26.70
C GLY A 318 -6.12 -8.45 -25.73
N ILE A 319 -7.29 -7.87 -25.45
CA ILE A 319 -7.44 -6.82 -24.42
C ILE A 319 -7.35 -7.40 -23.00
N THR A 320 -7.63 -8.70 -22.85
CA THR A 320 -7.56 -9.40 -21.57
C THR A 320 -6.14 -9.60 -21.05
N ALA A 321 -5.12 -9.57 -21.94
CA ALA A 321 -3.71 -9.58 -21.55
C ALA A 321 -3.34 -8.39 -20.63
N ALA A 322 -4.12 -7.30 -20.65
CA ALA A 322 -4.00 -6.17 -19.71
C ALA A 322 -4.45 -6.51 -18.27
N TYR A 323 -5.01 -7.70 -18.05
CA TYR A 323 -5.45 -8.19 -16.74
C TYR A 323 -4.54 -9.28 -16.19
N TYR A 324 -4.08 -10.23 -17.02
CA TYR A 324 -3.31 -11.40 -16.58
C TYR A 324 -2.02 -11.72 -17.36
N GLY A 325 -1.64 -10.95 -18.39
CA GLY A 325 -0.36 -11.15 -19.12
C GLY A 325 -0.41 -12.20 -20.26
N HIS A 326 0.75 -12.66 -20.75
CA HIS A 326 0.90 -13.64 -21.83
C HIS A 326 1.75 -14.86 -21.37
N PRO A 327 1.42 -16.11 -21.77
CA PRO A 327 2.14 -17.31 -21.31
C PRO A 327 3.58 -17.45 -21.83
N GLU A 328 3.91 -16.83 -22.97
CA GLU A 328 5.30 -16.78 -23.48
C GLU A 328 6.12 -15.62 -22.89
N THR A 329 5.53 -14.78 -22.03
CA THR A 329 6.31 -13.79 -21.29
C THR A 329 7.19 -14.54 -20.29
N PRO A 330 8.53 -14.46 -20.39
CA PRO A 330 9.40 -15.10 -19.41
C PRO A 330 9.01 -14.59 -18.00
N PRO A 331 9.06 -15.43 -16.96
CA PRO A 331 8.87 -14.95 -15.60
C PRO A 331 9.82 -13.77 -15.40
N ILE A 332 9.24 -12.59 -15.14
CA ILE A 332 10.03 -11.38 -14.93
C ILE A 332 10.96 -11.66 -13.75
N PRO A 333 12.29 -11.55 -13.91
CA PRO A 333 13.23 -11.74 -12.81
C PRO A 333 12.81 -10.92 -11.59
N GLU A 334 12.97 -11.43 -10.38
CA GLU A 334 12.52 -10.76 -9.15
C GLU A 334 13.04 -9.31 -9.02
N VAL A 335 14.20 -9.04 -9.62
CA VAL A 335 14.81 -7.70 -9.74
C VAL A 335 14.07 -6.79 -10.74
N ALA A 336 13.49 -7.34 -11.80
CA ALA A 336 12.72 -6.65 -12.83
C ALA A 336 11.22 -6.52 -12.48
N ARG A 337 10.72 -7.19 -11.42
CA ARG A 337 9.40 -6.90 -10.81
C ARG A 337 9.26 -5.45 -10.36
N ARG A 338 10.39 -4.75 -10.17
CA ARG A 338 10.48 -3.41 -9.62
C ARG A 338 10.17 -2.30 -10.64
N ASN A 339 8.93 -2.26 -11.13
CA ASN A 339 8.37 -1.00 -11.67
C ASN A 339 8.40 0.06 -10.54
N PRO A 340 8.79 1.33 -10.78
CA PRO A 340 8.74 2.39 -9.76
C PRO A 340 7.42 2.49 -8.99
N GLN A 341 6.29 2.07 -9.57
CA GLN A 341 4.99 1.97 -8.91
C GLN A 341 4.87 0.77 -7.96
N SER A 342 5.41 -0.40 -8.32
CA SER A 342 5.47 -1.58 -7.44
C SER A 342 6.39 -1.35 -6.24
N LEU A 343 7.61 -0.83 -6.45
CA LEU A 343 8.52 -0.40 -5.39
C LEU A 343 7.84 0.56 -4.40
N ARG A 344 7.06 1.51 -4.92
CA ARG A 344 6.27 2.46 -4.12
C ARG A 344 5.16 1.80 -3.30
N ALA A 345 4.49 0.79 -3.85
CA ALA A 345 3.49 0.02 -3.13
C ALA A 345 4.17 -0.85 -2.05
N ASP A 346 5.25 -1.53 -2.40
CA ASP A 346 6.01 -2.41 -1.52
C ASP A 346 6.52 -1.64 -0.30
N TYR A 347 7.24 -0.53 -0.50
CA TYR A 347 7.74 0.23 0.64
C TYR A 347 6.63 0.95 1.42
N ARG A 348 5.43 1.11 0.84
CA ARG A 348 4.28 1.63 1.59
C ARG A 348 3.65 0.60 2.51
N VAL A 349 3.58 -0.67 2.10
CA VAL A 349 3.18 -1.77 2.98
C VAL A 349 4.16 -1.84 4.15
N GLN A 350 5.46 -1.72 3.87
CA GLN A 350 6.50 -1.65 4.90
C GLN A 350 6.33 -0.43 5.80
N GLN A 351 6.00 0.75 5.24
CA GLN A 351 5.69 1.96 6.02
C GLN A 351 4.47 1.76 6.92
N GLN A 352 3.41 1.10 6.45
CA GLN A 352 2.22 0.81 7.26
C GLN A 352 2.52 -0.19 8.39
N GLY A 353 3.28 -1.24 8.10
CA GLY A 353 3.74 -2.20 9.11
C GLY A 353 4.60 -1.53 10.18
N LEU A 354 5.57 -0.71 9.76
CA LEU A 354 6.41 0.07 10.66
C LEU A 354 5.58 1.08 11.46
N ALA A 355 4.66 1.78 10.81
CA ALA A 355 3.77 2.74 11.43
C ALA A 355 2.93 2.10 12.52
N ALA A 356 2.32 0.95 12.24
CA ALA A 356 1.54 0.19 13.20
C ALA A 356 2.40 -0.23 14.40
N ARG A 357 3.63 -0.69 14.15
CA ARG A 357 4.57 -1.14 15.19
C ARG A 357 5.02 -0.01 16.12
N VAL A 358 5.30 1.18 15.60
CA VAL A 358 5.94 2.26 16.38
C VAL A 358 4.97 3.36 16.82
N ARG A 359 3.68 3.30 16.43
CA ARG A 359 2.68 4.37 16.64
C ARG A 359 2.64 4.87 18.08
N ALA A 360 2.59 3.95 19.05
CA ALA A 360 2.48 4.27 20.47
C ALA A 360 3.70 5.03 21.00
N ASN A 361 4.88 4.73 20.46
CA ASN A 361 6.14 5.33 20.89
C ASN A 361 6.42 6.65 20.13
N LEU A 362 5.99 6.72 18.88
CA LEU A 362 6.23 7.87 18.01
C LEU A 362 5.58 9.16 18.54
N THR A 363 4.42 9.02 19.17
CA THR A 363 3.64 10.12 19.76
C THR A 363 4.17 10.61 21.10
N GLN A 364 5.12 9.90 21.70
CA GLN A 364 5.66 10.24 23.02
C GLN A 364 6.93 11.11 22.93
N ARG A 365 7.07 12.02 23.89
CA ARG A 365 8.32 12.74 24.12
C ARG A 365 9.37 11.80 24.71
N ARG A 366 10.65 12.10 24.44
CA ARG A 366 11.80 11.31 24.94
C ARG A 366 11.85 11.23 26.47
N ASN A 367 11.26 12.20 27.16
CA ASN A 367 11.20 12.28 28.62
C ASN A 367 9.82 11.89 29.20
N GLY A 368 8.91 11.33 28.39
CA GLY A 368 7.57 10.91 28.83
C GLY A 368 6.56 12.04 29.10
N SER A 369 6.94 13.31 28.98
CA SER A 369 6.09 14.45 29.37
C SER A 369 5.07 14.88 28.27
N GLY A 370 3.92 14.22 28.23
CA GLY A 370 2.76 14.65 27.42
C GLY A 370 2.94 14.54 25.90
N PRO A 371 1.91 14.95 25.13
CA PRO A 371 1.89 14.78 23.68
C PRO A 371 2.89 15.70 22.95
N LEU A 372 3.36 15.25 21.79
CA LEU A 372 4.14 16.05 20.85
C LEU A 372 3.24 17.05 20.11
N SER A 373 3.83 18.16 19.66
CA SER A 373 3.13 19.05 18.73
C SER A 373 2.86 18.34 17.40
N ALA A 374 1.76 18.70 16.73
CA ALA A 374 1.41 18.14 15.42
C ALA A 374 2.54 18.32 14.40
N ALA A 375 3.23 19.47 14.43
CA ALA A 375 4.37 19.74 13.56
C ALA A 375 5.56 18.81 13.81
N THR A 376 5.89 18.50 15.07
CA THR A 376 6.97 17.57 15.40
C THR A 376 6.62 16.12 15.03
N LEU A 377 5.36 15.73 15.23
CA LEU A 377 4.88 14.41 14.85
C LEU A 377 4.93 14.21 13.33
N ASP A 378 4.55 15.23 12.55
CA ASP A 378 4.61 15.20 11.08
C ASP A 378 6.04 15.03 10.57
N VAL A 379 7.01 15.74 11.17
CA VAL A 379 8.44 15.60 10.84
C VAL A 379 8.93 14.17 11.13
N ARG A 380 8.57 13.59 12.28
CA ARG A 380 8.96 12.21 12.64
C ARG A 380 8.39 11.19 11.65
N TRP A 381 7.10 11.31 11.31
CA TRP A 381 6.47 10.44 10.30
C TRP A 381 7.16 10.52 8.95
N ARG A 382 7.46 11.74 8.51
CA ARG A 382 8.12 11.99 7.22
C ARG A 382 9.50 11.31 7.17
N LEU A 383 10.29 11.45 8.23
CA LEU A 383 11.61 10.84 8.32
C LEU A 383 11.56 9.31 8.38
N LEU A 384 10.65 8.71 9.15
CA LEU A 384 10.45 7.25 9.17
C LEU A 384 10.08 6.71 7.78
N ASN A 385 9.12 7.35 7.13
CA ASN A 385 8.70 6.97 5.79
C ASN A 385 9.85 7.08 4.78
N GLN A 386 10.71 8.10 4.95
CA GLN A 386 11.90 8.28 4.12
C GLN A 386 12.94 7.18 4.36
N MET A 387 13.15 6.71 5.60
CA MET A 387 14.06 5.59 5.90
C MET A 387 13.63 4.32 5.17
N VAL A 388 12.36 3.92 5.30
CA VAL A 388 11.81 2.72 4.63
C VAL A 388 11.94 2.84 3.11
N LYS A 389 11.69 4.03 2.56
CA LYS A 389 11.87 4.30 1.13
C LYS A 389 13.33 4.16 0.69
N ILE A 390 14.29 4.70 1.45
CA ILE A 390 15.72 4.60 1.13
C ILE A 390 16.15 3.14 1.11
N LEU A 391 15.76 2.37 2.13
CA LEU A 391 16.04 0.94 2.25
C LEU A 391 15.49 0.12 1.09
N ALA A 392 14.22 0.32 0.74
CA ALA A 392 13.60 -0.35 -0.40
C ALA A 392 14.26 0.01 -1.74
N LEU A 393 14.62 1.28 -1.95
CA LEU A 393 15.32 1.71 -3.16
C LEU A 393 16.76 1.18 -3.24
N ALA A 394 17.41 0.96 -2.10
CA ALA A 394 18.71 0.31 -2.01
C ALA A 394 18.63 -1.22 -2.15
N GLY A 395 17.43 -1.79 -2.35
CA GLY A 395 17.23 -3.22 -2.48
C GLY A 395 17.30 -4.01 -1.17
N GLN A 396 17.22 -3.33 -0.03
CA GLN A 396 17.24 -3.88 1.32
C GLN A 396 15.92 -3.55 2.04
N PRO A 397 14.76 -4.07 1.57
CA PRO A 397 13.46 -3.75 2.17
C PRO A 397 13.32 -4.31 3.59
N LEU A 398 12.51 -3.65 4.42
CA LEU A 398 12.09 -4.17 5.72
C LEU A 398 10.80 -4.97 5.53
N HIS A 399 10.88 -6.29 5.39
CA HIS A 399 9.68 -7.12 5.22
C HIS A 399 8.80 -7.10 6.48
N THR A 400 9.43 -7.07 7.65
CA THR A 400 8.81 -6.72 8.92
C THR A 400 9.60 -5.61 9.63
N PRO A 401 8.98 -4.81 10.51
CA PRO A 401 9.66 -3.77 11.27
C PRO A 401 10.86 -4.30 12.07
N ASP A 402 10.76 -5.52 12.61
CA ASP A 402 11.78 -6.11 13.47
C ASP A 402 12.98 -6.68 12.67
N ASP A 403 12.93 -6.67 11.33
CA ASP A 403 14.04 -7.05 10.44
C ASP A 403 15.16 -6.00 10.38
N LEU A 404 14.95 -4.81 10.96
CA LEU A 404 15.96 -3.76 11.00
C LEU A 404 17.26 -4.32 11.61
N ASN A 405 18.40 -4.10 10.96
CA ASN A 405 19.67 -4.69 11.37
C ASN A 405 20.86 -3.78 10.98
N ALA A 406 22.08 -4.21 11.27
CA ALA A 406 23.30 -3.44 11.00
C ALA A 406 23.49 -3.08 9.52
N ALA A 407 23.12 -3.94 8.57
CA ALA A 407 23.22 -3.66 7.15
C ALA A 407 22.24 -2.55 6.72
N HIS A 408 21.01 -2.59 7.23
CA HIS A 408 20.02 -1.54 7.01
C HIS A 408 20.50 -0.18 7.55
N VAL A 409 21.06 -0.18 8.77
CA VAL A 409 21.62 1.04 9.38
C VAL A 409 22.75 1.60 8.52
N GLU A 410 23.67 0.75 8.06
CA GLU A 410 24.79 1.16 7.21
C GLU A 410 24.32 1.84 5.92
N VAL A 411 23.32 1.28 5.24
CA VAL A 411 22.72 1.84 4.02
C VAL A 411 22.18 3.25 4.28
N LEU A 412 21.42 3.43 5.37
CA LEU A 412 20.84 4.73 5.74
C LEU A 412 21.90 5.77 6.07
N LEU A 413 22.90 5.40 6.88
CA LEU A 413 23.98 6.30 7.29
C LEU A 413 24.83 6.73 6.09
N ARG A 414 25.24 5.80 5.22
CA ARG A 414 25.98 6.13 3.99
C ARG A 414 25.16 7.02 3.07
N HIS A 415 23.87 6.74 2.90
CA HIS A 415 22.97 7.57 2.09
C HIS A 415 22.91 9.01 2.58
N TRP A 416 22.79 9.23 3.89
CA TRP A 416 22.76 10.59 4.45
C TRP A 416 24.14 11.27 4.45
N HIS A 417 25.23 10.52 4.61
CA HIS A 417 26.59 11.04 4.56
C HIS A 417 26.97 11.51 3.14
N ALA A 418 26.65 10.71 2.14
CA ALA A 418 27.00 10.96 0.74
C ALA A 418 26.02 11.91 0.02
N SER A 419 24.90 12.30 0.64
CA SER A 419 23.88 13.11 -0.02
C SER A 419 24.34 14.57 -0.19
N PRO A 420 24.49 15.08 -1.43
CA PRO A 420 24.92 16.46 -1.68
C PRO A 420 23.82 17.50 -1.42
N THR A 421 22.56 17.04 -1.26
CA THR A 421 21.38 17.91 -1.12
C THR A 421 20.84 17.96 0.30
N LEU A 422 21.28 17.05 1.19
CA LEU A 422 20.79 16.97 2.56
C LEU A 422 21.58 17.91 3.47
N GLN A 423 20.89 18.88 4.08
CA GLN A 423 21.53 19.76 5.08
C GLN A 423 22.03 18.96 6.29
N ARG A 424 23.19 19.34 6.83
CA ARG A 424 23.84 18.69 7.98
C ARG A 424 22.91 18.53 9.19
N HIS A 425 22.09 19.54 9.48
CA HIS A 425 21.11 19.48 10.57
C HIS A 425 20.04 18.39 10.34
N SER A 426 19.55 18.25 9.11
CA SER A 426 18.55 17.23 8.73
C SER A 426 19.11 15.81 8.78
N ALA A 427 20.38 15.63 8.43
CA ALA A 427 21.08 14.36 8.60
C ALA A 427 21.15 13.97 10.09
N ILE A 428 21.53 14.93 10.97
CA ILE A 428 21.58 14.70 12.43
C ILE A 428 20.20 14.32 12.99
N LEU A 429 19.13 14.97 12.55
CA LEU A 429 17.76 14.61 12.96
C LEU A 429 17.38 13.19 12.52
N SER A 430 17.77 12.80 11.31
CA SER A 430 17.52 11.46 10.75
C SER A 430 18.27 10.39 11.54
N VAL A 431 19.56 10.62 11.85
CA VAL A 431 20.39 9.72 12.67
C VAL A 431 19.84 9.57 14.09
N ARG A 432 19.42 10.68 14.72
CA ARG A 432 18.80 10.65 16.04
C ARG A 432 17.49 9.86 16.04
N LEU A 433 16.66 10.05 15.01
CA LEU A 433 15.41 9.31 14.88
C LEU A 433 15.66 7.83 14.57
N LEU A 434 16.67 7.49 13.78
CA LEU A 434 17.06 6.10 13.51
C LEU A 434 17.49 5.39 14.79
N SER A 435 18.31 6.05 15.62
CA SER A 435 18.68 5.53 16.95
C SER A 435 17.45 5.32 17.85
N GLN A 436 16.49 6.26 17.84
CA GLN A 436 15.22 6.10 18.56
C GLN A 436 14.37 4.94 18.01
N LEU A 437 14.32 4.79 16.69
CA LEU A 437 13.60 3.73 16.01
C LEU A 437 14.13 2.36 16.43
N CYS A 438 15.45 2.15 16.41
CA CYS A 438 16.06 0.92 16.91
C CYS A 438 15.64 0.64 18.37
N GLY A 439 15.56 1.68 19.22
CA GLY A 439 15.05 1.54 20.58
C GLY A 439 13.57 1.15 20.65
N TRP A 440 12.72 1.69 19.78
CA TRP A 440 11.28 1.34 19.74
C TRP A 440 11.01 -0.06 19.20
N LEU A 441 11.92 -0.60 18.39
CA LEU A 441 11.90 -1.95 17.85
C LEU A 441 12.60 -2.95 18.79
N ASP A 442 12.85 -2.58 20.04
CA ASP A 442 13.48 -3.44 21.04
C ASP A 442 14.92 -3.89 20.66
N GLN A 443 15.63 -3.06 19.88
CA GLN A 443 17.02 -3.29 19.42
C GLN A 443 18.02 -2.25 20.00
N PRO A 444 18.26 -2.25 21.32
CA PRO A 444 19.08 -1.23 21.99
C PRO A 444 20.55 -1.24 21.60
N ALA A 445 21.12 -2.39 21.25
CA ALA A 445 22.50 -2.50 20.77
C ALA A 445 22.65 -1.77 19.44
N LEU A 446 21.74 -2.03 18.49
CA LEU A 446 21.72 -1.34 17.21
C LEU A 446 21.49 0.18 17.37
N ALA A 447 20.69 0.59 18.35
CA ALA A 447 20.46 2.00 18.65
C ALA A 447 21.74 2.76 19.07
N LEU A 448 22.66 2.09 19.77
CA LEU A 448 23.94 2.65 20.21
C LEU A 448 24.93 2.70 19.04
N ASP A 449 24.97 1.65 18.22
CA ASP A 449 25.81 1.55 17.03
C ASP A 449 25.58 2.70 16.04
N VAL A 450 24.32 3.11 15.84
CA VAL A 450 23.95 4.18 14.90
C VAL A 450 24.78 5.46 15.10
N GLY A 451 24.93 5.90 16.35
CA GLY A 451 25.65 7.13 16.67
C GLY A 451 27.18 7.00 16.59
N GLN A 452 27.70 5.78 16.70
CA GLN A 452 29.13 5.50 16.56
C GLN A 452 29.54 5.40 15.10
N ARG A 453 28.79 4.61 14.32
CA ARG A 453 28.97 4.46 12.86
C ARG A 453 28.87 5.81 12.16
N TRP A 454 27.92 6.65 12.56
CA TRP A 454 27.79 8.01 12.00
C TRP A 454 29.01 8.89 12.29
N ARG A 455 29.60 8.80 13.50
CA ARG A 455 30.83 9.54 13.85
C ARG A 455 32.04 9.02 13.08
N ALA A 456 32.19 7.71 12.95
CA ALA A 456 33.27 7.08 12.20
C ALA A 456 33.23 7.47 10.71
N LEU A 457 32.04 7.45 10.09
CA LEU A 457 31.83 7.92 8.72
C LEU A 457 32.24 9.40 8.55
N GLN A 458 31.95 10.25 9.53
CA GLN A 458 32.32 11.66 9.50
C GLN A 458 33.82 11.92 9.70
N SER A 459 34.52 11.05 10.42
CA SER A 459 35.96 11.18 10.66
C SER A 459 36.83 10.50 9.60
N GLY A 460 36.23 9.80 8.63
CA GLY A 460 36.97 9.02 7.63
C GLY A 460 37.76 7.85 8.22
N ALA A 461 37.37 7.40 9.41
CA ALA A 461 38.02 6.27 10.09
C ALA A 461 37.38 4.98 9.59
N ASP A 462 38.10 4.26 8.72
CA ASP A 462 37.71 2.96 8.19
C ASP A 462 38.04 1.86 9.22
N ASP A 463 37.47 1.95 10.42
CA ASP A 463 37.63 0.92 11.44
C ASP A 463 36.34 0.10 11.56
N ALA A 464 36.39 -1.10 10.99
CA ALA A 464 35.52 -2.18 11.40
C ALA A 464 35.71 -2.38 12.91
N ILE A 465 34.68 -2.03 13.70
CA ILE A 465 34.65 -2.29 15.14
C ILE A 465 34.95 -3.78 15.32
N ALA A 466 36.12 -4.11 15.89
CA ALA A 466 36.47 -5.49 16.20
C ALA A 466 35.34 -6.09 17.05
N PRO A 467 34.84 -7.30 16.73
CA PRO A 467 33.77 -7.91 17.50
C PRO A 467 34.21 -8.02 18.97
N PRO A 468 33.33 -7.69 19.92
CA PRO A 468 33.66 -7.81 21.34
C PRO A 468 34.12 -9.24 21.63
N ARG A 469 35.20 -9.39 22.41
CA ARG A 469 35.70 -10.71 22.78
C ARG A 469 34.58 -11.50 23.47
N PRO A 470 34.38 -12.79 23.15
CA PRO A 470 33.38 -13.61 23.82
C PRO A 470 33.70 -13.68 25.32
N LEU A 471 32.69 -13.44 26.15
CA LEU A 471 32.81 -13.57 27.60
C LEU A 471 32.74 -15.04 28.00
N SER A 472 33.51 -15.43 29.01
CA SER A 472 33.35 -16.74 29.64
C SER A 472 32.04 -16.79 30.42
N GLU A 473 31.48 -17.98 30.60
CA GLU A 473 30.26 -18.18 31.40
C GLU A 473 30.40 -17.59 32.81
N ALA A 474 31.56 -17.77 33.45
CA ALA A 474 31.85 -17.21 34.76
C ALA A 474 31.76 -15.67 34.78
N ALA A 475 32.29 -15.00 33.76
CA ALA A 475 32.21 -13.54 33.64
C ALA A 475 30.78 -13.05 33.36
N ILE A 476 29.98 -13.84 32.65
CA ILE A 476 28.55 -13.53 32.44
C ILE A 476 27.80 -13.68 33.77
N GLN A 477 28.02 -14.78 34.50
CA GLN A 477 27.41 -15.00 35.82
C GLN A 477 27.76 -13.91 36.83
N GLU A 478 29.02 -13.47 36.87
CA GLU A 478 29.43 -12.35 37.73
C GLU A 478 28.67 -11.06 37.40
N ARG A 479 28.51 -10.75 36.11
CA ARG A 479 27.76 -9.57 35.64
C ARG A 479 26.28 -9.65 36.02
N ILE A 480 25.65 -10.81 35.82
CA ILE A 480 24.25 -11.04 36.19
C ILE A 480 24.07 -11.02 37.72
N ALA A 481 25.02 -11.55 38.50
CA ALA A 481 25.01 -11.50 39.96
C ALA A 481 25.06 -10.06 40.49
N ARG A 482 25.88 -9.18 39.87
CA ARG A 482 25.89 -7.74 40.21
C ARG A 482 24.55 -7.07 39.94
N ILE A 483 23.88 -7.41 38.82
CA ILE A 483 22.52 -6.92 38.55
C ILE A 483 21.56 -7.46 39.59
N ARG A 484 21.64 -8.77 39.92
CA ARG A 484 20.75 -9.43 40.89
C ARG A 484 20.83 -8.81 42.28
N ALA A 485 22.03 -8.37 42.70
CA ALA A 485 22.23 -7.65 43.96
C ALA A 485 21.52 -6.28 44.01
N GLN A 486 21.26 -5.65 42.86
CA GLN A 486 20.52 -4.38 42.78
C GLN A 486 19.03 -4.58 42.46
N ASP A 487 18.72 -5.55 41.60
CA ASP A 487 17.38 -5.83 41.12
C ASP A 487 17.25 -7.30 40.70
N ALA A 488 16.72 -8.12 41.61
CA ALA A 488 16.57 -9.55 41.39
C ALA A 488 15.62 -9.86 40.22
N ARG A 489 14.52 -9.10 40.06
CA ARG A 489 13.58 -9.28 38.93
C ARG A 489 14.22 -8.88 37.59
N GLY A 490 15.05 -7.83 37.60
CA GLY A 490 15.84 -7.42 36.43
C GLY A 490 16.86 -8.49 36.00
N ALA A 491 17.53 -9.12 36.96
CA ALA A 491 18.44 -10.24 36.67
C ALA A 491 17.70 -11.48 36.15
N LEU A 492 16.59 -11.86 36.78
CA LEU A 492 15.72 -12.94 36.32
C LEU A 492 15.26 -12.72 34.87
N HIS A 493 14.83 -11.49 34.55
CA HIS A 493 14.42 -11.13 33.19
C HIS A 493 15.53 -11.40 32.17
N LEU A 494 16.78 -11.03 32.49
CA LEU A 494 17.91 -11.25 31.58
C LEU A 494 18.21 -12.75 31.40
N GLU A 495 18.15 -13.54 32.47
CA GLU A 495 18.34 -14.99 32.41
C GLU A 495 17.22 -15.68 31.60
N LEU A 496 15.95 -15.23 31.70
CA LEU A 496 14.86 -15.70 30.87
C LEU A 496 15.09 -15.43 29.37
N VAL A 497 15.60 -14.24 29.02
CA VAL A 497 15.95 -13.92 27.63
C VAL A 497 17.14 -14.74 27.13
N ARG A 498 18.11 -14.97 28.01
CA ARG A 498 19.40 -15.57 27.68
C ARG A 498 19.36 -17.10 27.60
N VAL A 499 18.84 -17.74 28.65
CA VAL A 499 18.86 -19.20 28.85
C VAL A 499 17.65 -19.87 28.21
N VAL A 500 16.47 -19.23 28.32
CA VAL A 500 15.21 -19.76 27.75
C VAL A 500 14.97 -19.23 26.33
N GLY A 501 15.64 -18.14 25.94
CA GLY A 501 15.57 -17.58 24.58
C GLY A 501 14.37 -16.68 24.34
N LEU A 502 13.64 -16.27 25.38
CA LEU A 502 12.48 -15.38 25.27
C LEU A 502 12.86 -14.01 24.70
N SER A 503 11.89 -13.31 24.09
CA SER A 503 12.04 -11.87 23.84
C SER A 503 11.94 -11.09 25.17
N HIS A 504 12.45 -9.85 25.20
CA HIS A 504 12.32 -9.01 26.39
C HIS A 504 10.85 -8.78 26.80
N ARG A 505 9.94 -8.64 25.83
CA ARG A 505 8.51 -8.45 26.12
C ARG A 505 7.87 -9.74 26.64
N GLN A 506 8.22 -10.89 26.06
CA GLN A 506 7.79 -12.20 26.55
C GLN A 506 8.30 -12.46 27.97
N ALA A 507 9.58 -12.20 28.24
CA ALA A 507 10.17 -12.34 29.57
C ALA A 507 9.53 -11.38 30.59
N ALA A 508 9.19 -10.16 30.19
CA ALA A 508 8.49 -9.21 31.06
C ALA A 508 7.05 -9.64 31.39
N MET A 509 6.32 -10.17 30.42
CA MET A 509 4.93 -10.60 30.58
C MET A 509 4.78 -12.05 31.05
N LEU A 510 5.90 -12.77 31.24
CA LEU A 510 5.87 -14.16 31.66
C LEU A 510 5.25 -14.28 33.05
N GLN A 511 4.25 -15.14 33.18
CA GLN A 511 3.60 -15.50 34.43
C GLN A 511 3.96 -16.97 34.73
N PRO A 512 5.01 -17.24 35.51
CA PRO A 512 5.58 -18.60 35.58
C PRO A 512 4.61 -19.63 36.13
N GLY A 513 3.71 -19.27 37.07
CA GLY A 513 2.66 -20.15 37.58
C GLY A 513 1.54 -20.46 36.58
N VAL A 514 1.37 -19.63 35.54
CA VAL A 514 0.45 -19.90 34.42
C VAL A 514 1.18 -20.66 33.32
N SER A 515 2.42 -20.31 33.05
CA SER A 515 3.16 -20.71 31.86
C SER A 515 3.91 -22.02 32.04
N TYR A 516 4.34 -22.39 33.25
CA TYR A 516 5.17 -23.57 33.45
C TYR A 516 4.36 -24.79 33.89
N GLN A 517 4.41 -25.86 33.10
CA GLN A 517 3.77 -27.13 33.42
C GLN A 517 4.52 -28.29 32.74
N ASP A 518 4.74 -29.40 33.46
CA ASP A 518 5.29 -30.65 32.92
C ASP A 518 6.57 -30.47 32.08
N GLY A 519 7.49 -29.62 32.56
CA GLY A 519 8.76 -29.35 31.87
C GLY A 519 8.65 -28.43 30.65
N HIS A 520 7.48 -27.84 30.39
CA HIS A 520 7.23 -26.93 29.28
C HIS A 520 6.91 -25.54 29.79
N LEU A 521 7.38 -24.52 29.07
CA LEU A 521 7.02 -23.13 29.30
C LEU A 521 6.15 -22.62 28.13
N ASP A 522 4.86 -22.45 28.40
CA ASP A 522 3.87 -21.95 27.45
C ASP A 522 3.75 -20.43 27.56
N VAL A 523 4.27 -19.73 26.55
CA VAL A 523 4.20 -18.27 26.45
C VAL A 523 2.92 -17.89 25.70
N ILE A 524 2.03 -17.19 26.38
CA ILE A 524 0.68 -16.83 25.90
C ILE A 524 0.50 -15.32 25.66
N TRP A 525 1.53 -14.53 25.96
CA TRP A 525 1.58 -13.08 25.85
C TRP A 525 2.66 -12.70 24.85
N GLU A 526 2.46 -11.59 24.12
CA GLU A 526 3.43 -11.12 23.12
C GLU A 526 3.73 -12.20 22.06
N THR A 527 2.68 -12.92 21.66
CA THR A 527 2.68 -13.95 20.59
C THR A 527 1.84 -13.50 19.40
N PRO A 528 2.03 -14.08 18.20
CA PRO A 528 1.16 -13.83 17.06
C PRO A 528 -0.30 -14.18 17.35
N LYS A 529 -1.23 -13.56 16.60
CA LYS A 529 -2.68 -13.73 16.82
C LYS A 529 -3.07 -15.21 16.76
N ASN A 530 -3.83 -15.65 17.77
CA ASN A 530 -4.31 -17.03 17.94
C ASN A 530 -3.21 -18.09 18.13
N GLN A 531 -2.02 -17.71 18.60
CA GLN A 531 -0.91 -18.66 18.84
C GLN A 531 -0.42 -18.64 20.29
N VAL A 532 0.10 -19.78 20.73
CA VAL A 532 0.85 -20.00 21.98
C VAL A 532 2.20 -20.60 21.61
N LEU A 533 3.28 -20.12 22.22
CA LEU A 533 4.63 -20.64 21.98
C LEU A 533 5.02 -21.56 23.13
N ARG A 534 5.24 -22.85 22.84
CA ARG A 534 5.63 -23.86 23.83
C ARG A 534 7.12 -24.13 23.76
N TYR A 535 7.84 -23.78 24.82
CA TYR A 535 9.28 -24.02 24.96
C TYR A 535 9.54 -25.29 25.77
N PRO A 536 10.16 -26.34 25.20
CA PRO A 536 10.55 -27.54 25.96
C PRO A 536 11.80 -27.25 26.80
N LEU A 537 11.71 -27.38 28.13
CA LEU A 537 12.83 -27.12 29.05
C LEU A 537 13.53 -28.42 29.44
N THR A 538 14.37 -28.93 28.54
CA THR A 538 15.10 -30.19 28.72
C THR A 538 16.36 -30.04 29.59
N GLY A 539 16.96 -28.84 29.64
CA GLY A 539 18.17 -28.55 30.40
C GLY A 539 17.92 -28.30 31.89
N GLU A 540 18.88 -28.68 32.75
CA GLU A 540 18.84 -28.39 34.19
C GLU A 540 18.86 -26.87 34.46
N ARG A 541 19.73 -26.15 33.75
CA ARG A 541 19.85 -24.69 33.83
C ARG A 541 18.56 -23.96 33.45
N GLN A 542 17.90 -24.38 32.37
CA GLN A 542 16.64 -23.80 31.91
C GLN A 542 15.55 -23.97 32.98
N ARG A 543 15.46 -25.16 33.57
CA ARG A 543 14.54 -25.44 34.68
C ARG A 543 14.89 -24.61 35.90
N ALA A 544 16.16 -24.45 36.25
CA ALA A 544 16.60 -23.62 37.37
C ALA A 544 16.17 -22.15 37.24
N VAL A 545 16.27 -21.57 36.03
CA VAL A 545 15.80 -20.18 35.79
C VAL A 545 14.30 -20.04 36.01
N VAL A 546 13.49 -21.03 35.61
CA VAL A 546 12.04 -21.01 35.85
C VAL A 546 11.69 -21.27 37.31
N GLN A 547 12.43 -22.12 38.00
CA GLN A 547 12.26 -22.33 39.45
C GLN A 547 12.62 -21.06 40.24
N ASP A 548 13.68 -20.36 39.84
CA ASP A 548 14.02 -19.04 40.38
C ASP A 548 12.90 -18.02 40.12
N ALA A 549 12.25 -18.07 38.95
CA ALA A 549 11.07 -17.24 38.68
C ALA A 549 9.89 -17.55 39.62
N LEU A 550 9.60 -18.83 39.85
CA LEU A 550 8.53 -19.27 40.74
C LEU A 550 8.81 -18.91 42.21
N ALA A 551 10.07 -18.93 42.64
CA ALA A 551 10.47 -18.61 44.01
C ALA A 551 10.58 -17.09 44.26
N LEU A 552 10.98 -16.32 43.25
CA LEU A 552 11.23 -14.87 43.40
C LEU A 552 9.95 -14.02 43.38
N LEU A 553 8.92 -14.47 42.67
CA LEU A 553 7.68 -13.69 42.53
C LEU A 553 6.75 -13.88 43.74
N PRO A 554 6.20 -12.80 44.32
CA PRO A 554 5.28 -12.89 45.47
C PRO A 554 4.03 -13.71 45.18
N ASP A 555 3.53 -13.61 43.94
CA ASP A 555 2.49 -14.45 43.38
C ASP A 555 3.02 -15.02 42.04
N PRO A 556 3.15 -16.35 41.89
CA PRO A 556 3.58 -16.97 40.64
C PRO A 556 2.69 -16.65 39.43
N GLN A 557 1.45 -16.20 39.65
CA GLN A 557 0.52 -15.77 38.61
C GLN A 557 0.81 -14.33 38.11
N GLU A 558 1.60 -13.55 38.85
CA GLU A 558 2.01 -12.21 38.43
C GLU A 558 3.05 -12.27 37.30
N PRO A 559 3.05 -11.26 36.39
CA PRO A 559 4.13 -11.12 35.43
C PRO A 559 5.46 -10.76 36.10
N VAL A 560 6.57 -11.14 35.48
CA VAL A 560 7.92 -10.73 35.92
C VAL A 560 8.02 -9.19 36.02
N CYS A 561 7.43 -8.47 35.07
CA CYS A 561 7.21 -7.04 35.15
C CYS A 561 6.26 -6.71 36.31
N PRO A 562 6.66 -5.92 37.31
CA PRO A 562 5.77 -5.54 38.41
C PRO A 562 4.48 -4.88 37.88
N VAL A 563 3.32 -5.34 38.36
CA VAL A 563 2.00 -4.85 37.94
C VAL A 563 1.81 -3.33 38.15
N SER A 564 2.58 -2.74 39.06
CA SER A 564 2.59 -1.29 39.34
C SER A 564 3.35 -0.46 38.29
N LEU A 565 4.05 -1.09 37.35
CA LEU A 565 4.85 -0.42 36.32
C LEU A 565 4.27 -0.66 34.93
N ALA A 566 4.25 0.39 34.10
CA ALA A 566 4.04 0.21 32.67
C ALA A 566 5.18 -0.63 32.06
N LEU A 567 4.85 -1.54 31.14
CA LEU A 567 5.81 -2.41 30.47
C LEU A 567 6.99 -1.62 29.86
N SER A 568 6.74 -0.48 29.23
CA SER A 568 7.79 0.38 28.67
C SER A 568 8.76 0.92 29.72
N THR A 569 8.26 1.25 30.92
CA THR A 569 9.07 1.73 32.04
C THR A 569 9.94 0.60 32.60
N TRP A 570 9.36 -0.59 32.73
CA TRP A 570 10.09 -1.78 33.16
C TRP A 570 11.21 -2.17 32.19
N LEU A 571 10.92 -2.21 30.88
CA LEU A 571 11.92 -2.49 29.85
C LEU A 571 13.05 -1.43 29.88
N GLY A 572 12.71 -0.15 30.06
CA GLY A 572 13.69 0.92 30.24
C GLY A 572 14.65 0.66 31.40
N ARG A 573 14.12 0.23 32.56
CA ARG A 573 14.90 -0.12 33.75
C ARG A 573 15.79 -1.34 33.53
N VAL A 574 15.30 -2.40 32.89
CA VAL A 574 16.10 -3.60 32.54
C VAL A 574 17.27 -3.22 31.63
N TYR A 575 17.02 -2.40 30.60
CA TYR A 575 18.08 -1.92 29.72
C TYR A 575 19.08 -0.99 30.41
N GLU A 576 18.64 -0.22 31.40
CA GLU A 576 19.53 0.61 32.21
C GLU A 576 20.45 -0.28 33.06
N LEU A 577 19.91 -1.20 33.84
CA LEU A 577 20.66 -2.17 34.65
C LEU A 577 21.69 -2.95 33.81
N GLN A 578 21.27 -3.41 32.63
CA GLN A 578 22.12 -4.10 31.69
C GLN A 578 23.36 -3.28 31.32
N ARG A 579 23.20 -1.97 31.07
CA ARG A 579 24.28 -1.09 30.61
C ARG A 579 25.13 -0.55 31.75
N THR A 580 24.50 -0.08 32.82
CA THR A 580 25.17 0.64 33.92
C THR A 580 25.83 -0.32 34.91
N VAL A 581 25.20 -1.48 35.17
CA VAL A 581 25.68 -2.49 36.12
C VAL A 581 26.32 -3.67 35.40
N GLY A 582 25.59 -4.24 34.43
CA GLY A 582 26.03 -5.43 33.69
C GLY A 582 27.17 -5.18 32.71
N ARG A 583 27.36 -3.92 32.26
CA ARG A 583 28.24 -3.57 31.13
C ARG A 583 27.92 -4.41 29.88
N ILE A 584 26.65 -4.73 29.64
CA ILE A 584 26.20 -5.54 28.49
C ILE A 584 25.57 -4.61 27.44
N GLY A 585 25.92 -4.80 26.18
CA GLY A 585 25.40 -4.02 25.05
C GLY A 585 25.87 -2.55 25.03
N ILE A 586 26.93 -2.21 25.76
CA ILE A 586 27.63 -0.92 25.64
C ILE A 586 28.79 -1.05 24.63
N PRO A 587 29.31 0.07 24.09
CA PRO A 587 30.43 0.02 23.15
C PRO A 587 31.62 -0.82 23.64
N GLY A 588 32.10 -1.74 22.80
CA GLY A 588 33.22 -2.64 23.10
C GLY A 588 32.88 -3.86 23.96
N GLU A 589 31.63 -3.97 24.42
CA GLU A 589 31.13 -5.09 25.22
C GLU A 589 30.08 -5.91 24.45
N PRO A 590 29.93 -7.22 24.72
CA PRO A 590 28.97 -8.06 24.00
C PRO A 590 27.51 -7.68 24.32
N THR A 591 26.64 -7.91 23.34
CA THR A 591 25.18 -7.74 23.47
C THR A 591 24.56 -8.97 24.16
N LEU A 592 23.38 -8.84 24.75
CA LEU A 592 22.69 -10.01 25.33
C LEU A 592 22.39 -11.10 24.30
N ALA A 593 22.13 -10.72 23.05
CA ALA A 593 21.96 -11.68 21.96
C ALA A 593 23.23 -12.51 21.73
N ALA A 594 24.41 -11.88 21.83
CA ALA A 594 25.70 -12.57 21.76
C ALA A 594 26.02 -13.41 23.00
N LEU A 595 25.27 -13.22 24.10
CA LEU A 595 25.40 -14.00 25.34
C LEU A 595 24.33 -15.09 25.48
N LYS A 596 23.40 -15.22 24.51
CA LYS A 596 22.37 -16.27 24.55
C LYS A 596 23.03 -17.64 24.58
N ASP A 597 22.46 -18.53 25.40
CA ASP A 597 22.96 -19.89 25.48
C ASP A 597 22.71 -20.61 24.15
N PRO A 598 23.72 -21.35 23.62
CA PRO A 598 23.55 -22.10 22.37
C PRO A 598 22.47 -23.18 22.49
N ASP A 599 22.23 -23.67 23.70
CA ASP A 599 21.24 -24.70 24.01
C ASP A 599 19.85 -24.11 24.34
N ALA A 600 19.60 -22.82 24.08
CA ALA A 600 18.29 -22.22 24.30
C ALA A 600 17.21 -22.93 23.46
N PRO A 601 16.06 -23.28 24.05
CA PRO A 601 15.06 -24.11 23.38
C PRO A 601 14.37 -23.37 22.22
N THR A 602 14.13 -24.09 21.14
CA THR A 602 13.29 -23.58 20.03
C THR A 602 11.82 -23.87 20.34
N PRO A 603 10.92 -22.86 20.31
CA PRO A 603 9.52 -23.07 20.64
C PRO A 603 8.77 -23.79 19.53
N THR A 604 7.78 -24.59 19.92
CA THR A 604 6.73 -25.09 19.03
C THR A 604 5.53 -24.16 19.04
N VAL A 605 4.88 -23.98 17.89
CA VAL A 605 3.72 -23.10 17.75
C VAL A 605 2.45 -23.92 17.93
N LEU A 606 1.62 -23.54 18.89
CA LEU A 606 0.32 -24.14 19.16
C LEU A 606 -0.80 -23.18 18.78
N TYR A 607 -1.92 -23.72 18.31
CA TYR A 607 -3.13 -22.93 18.12
C TYR A 607 -3.78 -22.64 19.48
N ARG A 608 -4.08 -21.37 19.76
CA ARG A 608 -4.50 -20.92 21.10
C ARG A 608 -5.80 -21.58 21.58
N GLU A 609 -6.75 -21.83 20.69
CA GLU A 609 -8.02 -22.48 21.02
C GLU A 609 -7.79 -23.94 21.46
N ASP A 610 -6.99 -24.69 20.71
CA ASP A 610 -6.69 -26.10 20.99
C ASP A 610 -5.90 -26.22 22.30
N TRP A 611 -4.96 -25.30 22.54
CA TRP A 611 -4.23 -25.21 23.81
C TRP A 611 -5.14 -24.90 25.00
N LEU A 612 -6.10 -23.97 24.86
CA LEU A 612 -7.06 -23.64 25.91
C LEU A 612 -7.98 -24.82 26.24
N LEU A 613 -8.45 -25.54 25.21
CA LEU A 613 -9.26 -26.74 25.38
C LEU A 613 -8.49 -27.83 26.15
N HIS A 614 -7.28 -28.15 25.71
CA HIS A 614 -6.43 -29.13 26.39
C HIS A 614 -6.14 -28.73 27.84
N ARG A 615 -5.88 -27.45 28.10
CA ARG A 615 -5.64 -26.93 29.46
C ARG A 615 -6.87 -27.02 30.36
N ALA A 616 -8.08 -27.01 29.79
CA ALA A 616 -9.34 -27.22 30.50
C ALA A 616 -9.71 -28.71 30.64
N GLY A 617 -8.87 -29.64 30.18
CA GLY A 617 -9.17 -31.08 30.15
C GLY A 617 -10.24 -31.45 29.12
N LEU A 618 -10.41 -30.64 28.08
CA LEU A 618 -11.41 -30.81 27.04
C LEU A 618 -10.74 -31.13 25.70
N ASP A 619 -11.28 -32.11 24.99
CA ASP A 619 -10.89 -32.39 23.61
C ASP A 619 -11.82 -31.68 22.63
N ARG A 620 -11.26 -31.26 21.49
CA ARG A 620 -12.06 -30.68 20.41
C ARG A 620 -12.97 -31.77 19.85
N ALA A 621 -14.28 -31.54 19.85
CA ALA A 621 -15.22 -32.44 19.18
C ALA A 621 -14.76 -32.65 17.73
N PRO A 622 -14.66 -33.90 17.23
CA PRO A 622 -14.23 -34.14 15.87
C PRO A 622 -15.13 -33.38 14.91
N LYS A 623 -14.53 -32.64 13.97
CA LYS A 623 -15.27 -31.97 12.90
C LYS A 623 -16.15 -33.03 12.22
N ARG A 624 -17.47 -32.84 12.23
CA ARG A 624 -18.40 -33.63 11.41
C ARG A 624 -17.92 -33.56 9.96
N GLY A 625 -17.24 -34.61 9.48
CA GLY A 625 -16.77 -34.70 8.09
C GLY A 625 -15.49 -35.50 7.83
N SER A 626 -14.62 -35.77 8.80
CA SER A 626 -13.43 -36.62 8.53
C SER A 626 -13.76 -38.09 8.74
N ARG A 627 -14.06 -38.81 7.65
CA ARG A 627 -14.06 -40.28 7.65
C ARG A 627 -12.67 -40.78 8.03
N ALA A 628 -12.64 -41.69 8.99
CA ALA A 628 -11.49 -42.55 9.25
C ALA A 628 -11.17 -43.33 7.95
N SER A 629 -9.95 -43.20 7.45
CA SER A 629 -9.41 -44.14 6.49
C SER A 629 -8.70 -45.24 7.26
N ASP A 630 -9.40 -46.34 7.49
CA ASP A 630 -8.77 -47.64 7.72
C ASP A 630 -7.94 -48.00 6.48
N ARG A 631 -6.63 -48.20 6.67
CA ARG A 631 -5.82 -49.29 6.11
C ARG A 631 -4.40 -49.28 6.65
#